data_AF-A0A1I8D062-F1
#
_entry.id   AF-A0A1I8D062-F1
#
_cell.length_a   1.000
_cell.length_b   1.000
_cell.length_c   1.000
_cell.angle_alpha   90.00
_cell.angle_beta   90.00
_cell.angle_gamma   90.00
#
_symmetry.space_group_name_H-M   'P 1'
#
loop_
_entity.id
_entity.type
_entity.pdbx_description
1 polymer ?
#
loop_
_entity_poly.entity_id
_entity_poly.type
_entity_poly.pdbx_seq_one_letter_code
_entity_poly.pdbx_strand_id
1 'polypeptide(L)'
;MTKLSVAVFLIVVGYCQGVWIGEEYWTSVNMDGSFRDNRQVQDFIVLPPNRNLRDNLKDIYVAFWITKDEGHYEAFGTATRGEDGRICATFLTRYNTKEELCGGFRILSKHLRTGASPFQWVPANECDRKLAVSYRRKQIARTYSFHKQENFISTANLKEKSAIGVESDGIIVRVEANEFPQHYNEYVEILIKNPDLENINFEEVERLRLEREEQERLRREREEQLRRLSQYENEDNTIHNLENDNVNFRKMRRS
;
A
#
# COMPACT_ATOMS: atom_id res chain seq x y z
N MET A 1 -34.13 -7.95 56.73
CA MET A 1 -34.07 -8.93 55.62
C MET A 1 -33.63 -8.19 54.37
N THR A 2 -32.32 -7.94 54.24
CA THR A 2 -31.33 -8.75 53.50
C THR A 2 -31.47 -8.67 51.98
N LYS A 3 -30.80 -7.64 51.44
CA LYS A 3 -29.96 -7.65 50.23
C LYS A 3 -30.45 -8.53 49.09
N LEU A 4 -31.34 -7.99 48.27
CA LEU A 4 -31.60 -8.52 46.94
C LEU A 4 -30.52 -7.99 45.98
N SER A 5 -29.56 -8.87 45.68
CA SER A 5 -28.86 -8.96 44.40
C SER A 5 -28.01 -7.76 43.95
N VAL A 6 -26.95 -7.50 44.71
CA VAL A 6 -25.68 -6.97 44.17
C VAL A 6 -25.02 -8.11 43.37
N ALA A 7 -25.53 -8.37 42.18
CA ALA A 7 -24.96 -9.34 41.23
C ALA A 7 -25.31 -8.97 39.77
N VAL A 8 -25.31 -7.67 39.46
CA VAL A 8 -25.22 -7.17 38.07
C VAL A 8 -23.92 -6.38 37.96
N PHE A 9 -22.84 -6.95 38.49
CA PHE A 9 -21.48 -6.46 38.29
C PHE A 9 -20.80 -7.50 37.40
N LEU A 10 -20.38 -7.06 36.20
CA LEU A 10 -19.49 -7.76 35.27
C LEU A 10 -20.09 -8.88 34.40
N ILE A 11 -21.19 -8.61 33.70
CA ILE A 11 -21.22 -9.04 32.27
C ILE A 11 -20.51 -7.94 31.49
N VAL A 12 -19.18 -7.87 31.64
CA VAL A 12 -18.34 -7.33 30.57
C VAL A 12 -18.45 -8.38 29.49
N VAL A 13 -19.46 -8.23 28.62
CA VAL A 13 -19.46 -8.86 27.31
C VAL A 13 -18.08 -8.58 26.76
N GLY A 14 -17.28 -9.64 26.58
CA GLY A 14 -15.99 -9.56 25.91
C GLY A 14 -16.24 -9.06 24.50
N TYR A 15 -16.31 -7.73 24.37
CA TYR A 15 -16.33 -7.04 23.10
C TYR A 15 -14.91 -7.19 22.54
N CYS A 16 -14.65 -8.33 21.89
CA CYS A 16 -13.53 -8.49 20.97
C CYS A 16 -13.75 -7.51 19.81
N GLN A 17 -13.47 -6.24 20.05
CA GLN A 17 -13.36 -5.23 19.01
C GLN A 17 -11.95 -5.39 18.44
N GLY A 18 -11.84 -5.47 17.12
CA GLY A 18 -10.54 -5.56 16.46
C GLY A 18 -9.69 -4.32 16.71
N VAL A 19 -8.49 -4.31 16.15
CA VAL A 19 -7.52 -3.21 16.34
C VAL A 19 -7.97 -1.99 15.58
N TRP A 20 -8.12 -0.88 16.29
CA TRP A 20 -8.18 0.44 15.69
C TRP A 20 -6.78 1.00 15.55
N ILE A 21 -6.37 1.32 14.33
CA ILE A 21 -5.06 1.93 14.06
C ILE A 21 -5.17 3.45 14.02
N GLY A 22 -4.20 4.15 14.59
CA GLY A 22 -4.20 5.59 14.69
C GLY A 22 -3.77 6.30 13.40
N GLU A 23 -3.78 7.64 13.44
CA GLU A 23 -3.41 8.52 12.32
C GLU A 23 -1.97 8.31 11.86
N GLU A 24 -1.10 7.78 12.73
CA GLU A 24 0.29 7.45 12.41
C GLU A 24 0.44 6.39 11.30
N TYR A 25 -0.61 5.64 10.98
CA TYR A 25 -0.64 4.65 9.89
C TYR A 25 -1.52 5.07 8.70
N TRP A 26 -2.10 6.27 8.72
CA TRP A 26 -2.91 6.78 7.61
C TRP A 26 -2.22 7.95 6.92
N THR A 27 -2.24 7.96 5.59
CA THR A 27 -1.91 9.14 4.79
C THR A 27 -3.18 9.73 4.21
N SER A 28 -3.41 11.03 4.42
CA SER A 28 -4.54 11.72 3.79
C SER A 28 -4.19 12.15 2.37
N VAL A 29 -5.08 11.82 1.42
CA VAL A 29 -5.06 12.31 0.04
C VAL A 29 -6.05 13.46 -0.05
N ASN A 30 -5.57 14.66 -0.31
CA ASN A 30 -6.38 15.87 -0.45
C ASN A 30 -7.21 15.80 -1.75
N MET A 31 -8.20 16.70 -1.88
CA MET A 31 -9.06 16.77 -3.07
C MET A 31 -8.29 17.09 -4.36
N ASP A 32 -7.13 17.74 -4.26
CA ASP A 32 -6.22 18.03 -5.37
C ASP A 32 -5.24 16.89 -5.67
N GLY A 33 -5.31 15.78 -4.93
CA GLY A 33 -4.42 14.62 -5.05
C GLY A 33 -3.11 14.75 -4.27
N SER A 34 -2.86 15.86 -3.59
CA SER A 34 -1.65 16.03 -2.75
C SER A 34 -1.73 15.21 -1.45
N PHE A 35 -0.58 14.84 -0.89
CA PHE A 35 -0.50 14.11 0.37
C PHE A 35 -0.16 15.03 1.55
N ARG A 36 -0.73 14.76 2.73
CA ARG A 36 -0.39 15.50 3.96
C ARG A 36 0.85 14.92 4.66
N ASP A 37 1.40 15.70 5.59
CA ASP A 37 2.46 15.28 6.54
C ASP A 37 3.76 14.80 5.87
N ASN A 38 4.10 15.35 4.71
CA ASN A 38 5.29 15.00 3.91
C ASN A 38 5.36 13.52 3.50
N ARG A 39 4.22 12.82 3.51
CA ARG A 39 4.08 11.44 3.04
C ARG A 39 4.28 11.36 1.53
N GLN A 40 4.80 10.24 1.07
CA GLN A 40 4.98 9.92 -0.35
C GLN A 40 4.45 8.51 -0.67
N VAL A 41 4.31 8.20 -1.95
CA VAL A 41 3.79 6.89 -2.41
C VAL A 41 4.58 5.71 -1.85
N GLN A 42 5.89 5.86 -1.65
CA GLN A 42 6.77 4.83 -1.07
C GLN A 42 6.45 4.47 0.39
N ASP A 43 5.68 5.31 1.08
CA ASP A 43 5.23 5.08 2.45
C ASP A 43 3.98 4.22 2.50
N PHE A 44 3.28 4.06 1.38
CA PHE A 44 2.04 3.29 1.31
C PHE A 44 2.34 1.80 1.46
N ILE A 45 1.39 1.09 2.06
CA ILE A 45 1.45 -0.37 2.13
C ILE A 45 0.91 -0.91 0.82
N VAL A 46 1.81 -1.48 0.03
CA VAL A 46 1.49 -2.16 -1.22
C VAL A 46 0.98 -3.56 -0.90
N LEU A 47 -0.11 -3.95 -1.54
CA LEU A 47 -0.59 -5.31 -1.51
C LEU A 47 0.46 -6.23 -2.19
N PRO A 48 0.94 -7.29 -1.52
CA PRO A 48 1.94 -8.15 -2.14
C PRO A 48 1.37 -8.80 -3.41
N PRO A 49 2.11 -8.77 -4.53
CA PRO A 49 1.67 -9.38 -5.77
C PRO A 49 1.52 -10.90 -5.56
N ASN A 50 0.40 -11.47 -6.00
CA ASN A 50 0.22 -12.91 -5.98
C ASN A 50 0.52 -13.43 -7.37
N ARG A 51 1.68 -14.08 -7.55
CA ARG A 51 2.23 -14.54 -8.84
C ARG A 51 1.24 -15.27 -9.78
N ASN A 52 0.14 -15.79 -9.26
CA ASN A 52 -0.90 -16.48 -10.03
C ASN A 52 -2.05 -15.58 -10.53
N LEU A 53 -2.02 -14.28 -10.21
CA LEU A 53 -3.01 -13.29 -10.66
C LEU A 53 -2.55 -12.56 -11.93
N ARG A 54 -3.53 -12.16 -12.76
CA ARG A 54 -3.29 -11.47 -14.03
C ARG A 54 -2.82 -10.02 -13.83
N ASP A 55 -3.31 -9.38 -12.75
CA ASP A 55 -3.06 -7.97 -12.43
C ASP A 55 -1.86 -7.72 -11.50
N ASN A 56 -0.87 -8.62 -11.52
CA ASN A 56 0.35 -8.53 -10.69
C ASN A 56 1.26 -7.32 -10.95
N LEU A 57 0.92 -6.49 -11.94
CA LEU A 57 1.75 -5.36 -12.36
C LEU A 57 1.29 -4.02 -11.78
N LYS A 58 0.11 -3.96 -11.15
CA LYS A 58 -0.39 -2.73 -10.55
C LYS A 58 -0.24 -2.77 -9.03
N ASP A 59 0.39 -1.72 -8.49
CA ASP A 59 0.41 -1.48 -7.06
C ASP A 59 -1.02 -1.19 -6.60
N ILE A 60 -1.52 -2.04 -5.70
CA ILE A 60 -2.80 -1.88 -5.02
C ILE A 60 -2.53 -1.41 -3.60
N TYR A 61 -3.27 -0.38 -3.16
CA TYR A 61 -3.20 0.16 -1.82
C TYR A 61 -4.55 0.03 -1.11
N VAL A 62 -4.50 -0.08 0.22
CA VAL A 62 -5.70 -0.06 1.07
C VAL A 62 -6.15 1.38 1.24
N ALA A 63 -7.34 1.69 0.73
CA ALA A 63 -7.97 2.99 0.88
C ALA A 63 -9.05 2.95 1.97
N PHE A 64 -9.27 4.09 2.60
CA PHE A 64 -10.28 4.30 3.61
C PHE A 64 -10.99 5.63 3.39
N TRP A 65 -12.31 5.61 3.34
CA TRP A 65 -13.14 6.78 3.09
C TRP A 65 -14.25 6.89 4.12
N ILE A 66 -14.47 8.13 4.60
CA ILE A 66 -15.55 8.50 5.50
C ILE A 66 -16.43 9.52 4.79
N THR A 67 -17.71 9.21 4.58
CA THR A 67 -18.73 10.15 4.08
C THR A 67 -19.81 10.44 5.12
N LYS A 68 -20.51 11.57 4.94
CA LYS A 68 -21.59 12.09 5.78
C LYS A 68 -22.94 12.19 5.05
N ASP A 69 -23.13 11.53 3.91
CA ASP A 69 -24.30 11.79 3.06
C ASP A 69 -25.66 11.47 3.69
N GLU A 70 -25.74 10.64 4.74
CA GLU A 70 -26.98 10.38 5.51
C GLU A 70 -26.64 9.74 6.87
N GLY A 71 -25.64 10.34 7.52
CA GLY A 71 -24.94 9.80 8.68
C GLY A 71 -23.54 9.30 8.34
N HIS A 72 -22.78 8.93 9.36
CA HIS A 72 -21.40 8.48 9.17
C HIS A 72 -21.38 7.11 8.49
N TYR A 73 -20.85 7.06 7.26
CA TYR A 73 -20.56 5.82 6.56
C TYR A 73 -19.07 5.73 6.29
N GLU A 74 -18.49 4.57 6.61
CA GLU A 74 -17.09 4.27 6.38
C GLU A 74 -16.95 3.07 5.45
N ALA A 75 -16.02 3.20 4.50
CA ALA A 75 -15.72 2.18 3.51
C ALA A 75 -14.22 1.97 3.38
N PHE A 76 -13.83 0.70 3.27
CA PHE A 76 -12.53 0.32 2.75
C PHE A 76 -12.65 0.08 1.25
N GLY A 77 -11.59 0.37 0.52
CA GLY A 77 -11.58 0.30 -0.93
C GLY A 77 -10.20 0.10 -1.51
N THR A 78 -10.16 -0.10 -2.83
CA THR A 78 -8.95 -0.31 -3.61
C THR A 78 -8.45 1.03 -4.13
N ALA A 79 -7.23 1.43 -3.76
CA ALA A 79 -6.55 2.55 -4.38
C ALA A 79 -5.48 2.05 -5.36
N THR A 80 -5.34 2.74 -6.48
CA THR A 80 -4.32 2.48 -7.50
C THR A 80 -3.78 3.79 -8.05
N ARG A 81 -2.55 3.74 -8.56
CA ARG A 81 -1.96 4.87 -9.29
C ARG A 81 -2.42 4.87 -10.74
N GLY A 82 -3.03 5.97 -11.17
CA GLY A 82 -3.40 6.21 -12.56
C GLY A 82 -2.20 6.55 -13.45
N GLU A 83 -2.43 6.59 -14.76
CA GLU A 83 -1.40 6.94 -15.76
C GLU A 83 -0.89 8.38 -15.61
N ASP A 84 -1.75 9.29 -15.15
CA ASP A 84 -1.41 10.67 -14.82
C ASP A 84 -0.63 10.81 -13.50
N GLY A 85 -0.34 9.69 -12.84
CA GLY A 85 0.40 9.60 -11.59
C GLY A 85 -0.42 9.90 -10.34
N ARG A 86 -1.70 10.30 -10.46
CA ARG A 86 -2.59 10.52 -9.31
C ARG A 86 -3.04 9.19 -8.71
N ILE A 87 -3.40 9.22 -7.43
CA ILE A 87 -3.98 8.05 -6.77
C ILE A 87 -5.50 8.21 -6.74
N CYS A 88 -6.20 7.25 -7.33
CA CYS A 88 -7.65 7.17 -7.26
C CYS A 88 -8.05 5.89 -6.53
N ALA A 89 -9.18 5.95 -5.84
CA ALA A 89 -9.69 4.88 -5.02
C ALA A 89 -11.15 4.58 -5.36
N THR A 90 -11.46 3.30 -5.41
CA THR A 90 -12.81 2.79 -5.62
C THR A 90 -13.36 2.25 -4.31
N PHE A 91 -14.55 2.70 -3.94
CA PHE A 91 -15.24 2.35 -2.71
C PHE A 91 -16.63 1.78 -3.00
N LEU A 92 -17.11 0.95 -2.08
CA LEU A 92 -18.52 0.57 -2.02
C LEU A 92 -19.25 1.53 -1.08
N THR A 93 -20.30 2.19 -1.57
CA THR A 93 -21.16 3.05 -0.77
C THR A 93 -22.09 2.25 0.14
N ARG A 94 -22.80 2.95 1.04
CA ARG A 94 -23.85 2.36 1.88
C ARG A 94 -24.94 1.64 1.09
N TYR A 95 -25.25 2.13 -0.12
CA TYR A 95 -26.33 1.60 -0.95
C TYR A 95 -25.86 0.48 -1.87
N ASN A 96 -24.66 -0.05 -1.64
CA ASN A 96 -23.99 -0.98 -2.54
C ASN A 96 -23.89 -0.41 -3.96
N THR A 97 -23.42 0.82 -4.09
CA THR A 97 -23.01 1.40 -5.37
C THR A 97 -21.51 1.63 -5.37
N LYS A 98 -20.91 1.71 -6.56
CA LYS A 98 -19.50 2.09 -6.72
C LYS A 98 -19.37 3.61 -6.61
N GLU A 99 -18.37 4.05 -5.85
CA GLU A 99 -17.88 5.43 -5.84
C GLU A 99 -16.40 5.44 -6.21
N GLU A 100 -15.96 6.35 -7.07
CA GLU A 100 -14.56 6.51 -7.46
C GLU A 100 -14.08 7.92 -7.15
N LEU A 101 -13.00 8.03 -6.38
CA LEU A 101 -12.47 9.29 -5.87
C LEU A 101 -10.99 9.41 -6.16
N CYS A 102 -10.54 10.56 -6.67
CA CYS A 102 -9.11 10.88 -6.86
C CYS A 102 -8.58 11.87 -5.80
N GLY A 103 -9.27 11.93 -4.65
CA GLY A 103 -8.92 12.75 -3.49
C GLY A 103 -10.00 12.66 -2.40
N GLY A 104 -9.71 13.18 -1.21
CA GLY A 104 -10.67 13.18 -0.10
C GLY A 104 -10.80 11.85 0.66
N PHE A 105 -9.78 10.99 0.58
CA PHE A 105 -9.72 9.70 1.28
C PHE A 105 -8.35 9.49 1.94
N ARG A 106 -8.17 8.36 2.62
CA ARG A 106 -6.93 7.99 3.30
C ARG A 106 -6.36 6.70 2.74
N ILE A 107 -5.05 6.56 2.75
CA ILE A 107 -4.32 5.36 2.32
C ILE A 107 -3.54 4.78 3.50
N LEU A 108 -3.62 3.47 3.68
CA LEU A 108 -2.83 2.77 4.69
C LEU A 108 -1.34 2.87 4.37
N SER A 109 -0.57 3.29 5.36
CA SER A 109 0.84 3.61 5.23
C SER A 109 1.65 3.01 6.38
N LYS A 110 2.96 2.95 6.19
CA LYS A 110 3.93 2.68 7.25
C LYS A 110 3.78 3.69 8.40
N HIS A 111 4.27 3.38 9.58
CA HIS A 111 4.23 4.30 10.71
C HIS A 111 4.97 5.60 10.40
N LEU A 112 4.33 6.75 10.64
CA LEU A 112 4.81 8.07 10.23
C LEU A 112 6.24 8.39 10.69
N ARG A 113 6.61 8.00 11.91
CA ARG A 113 7.92 8.35 12.51
C ARG A 113 8.98 7.28 12.37
N THR A 114 8.56 6.03 12.31
CA THR A 114 9.46 4.88 12.47
C THR A 114 9.59 4.08 11.17
N GLY A 115 8.62 4.21 10.26
CA GLY A 115 8.56 3.41 9.04
C GLY A 115 8.06 1.98 9.26
N ALA A 116 7.56 1.63 10.45
CA ALA A 116 7.07 0.28 10.77
C ALA A 116 5.92 -0.10 9.84
N SER A 117 5.87 -1.37 9.45
CA SER A 117 4.71 -1.93 8.76
C SER A 117 4.26 -3.19 9.49
N PRO A 118 3.56 -3.07 10.62
CA PRO A 118 3.14 -4.23 11.42
C PRO A 118 1.95 -4.97 10.82
N PHE A 119 1.74 -4.88 9.50
CA PHE A 119 0.53 -5.35 8.85
C PHE A 119 0.78 -6.64 8.08
N GLN A 120 -0.13 -7.58 8.25
CA GLN A 120 -0.06 -8.88 7.62
C GLN A 120 -1.45 -9.31 7.14
N TRP A 121 -1.50 -9.98 5.99
CA TRP A 121 -2.69 -10.64 5.49
C TRP A 121 -2.73 -12.07 6.00
N VAL A 122 -3.85 -12.46 6.61
CA VAL A 122 -4.07 -13.82 7.10
C VAL A 122 -5.36 -14.38 6.53
N PRO A 123 -5.44 -15.67 6.22
CA PRO A 123 -6.69 -16.31 5.82
C PRO A 123 -7.83 -16.02 6.81
N ALA A 124 -9.04 -15.77 6.33
CA ALA A 124 -10.15 -15.34 7.17
C ALA A 124 -10.56 -16.38 8.24
N ASN A 125 -10.28 -17.67 8.01
CA ASN A 125 -10.49 -18.76 8.98
C ASN A 125 -9.42 -18.83 10.08
N GLU A 126 -8.23 -18.28 9.84
CA GLU A 126 -7.09 -18.26 10.77
C GLU A 126 -6.98 -16.92 11.52
N CYS A 127 -7.77 -15.93 11.13
CA CYS A 127 -7.72 -14.59 11.69
C CYS A 127 -8.16 -14.53 13.17
N ASP A 128 -7.25 -14.11 14.06
CA ASP A 128 -7.65 -13.63 15.38
C ASP A 128 -8.35 -12.27 15.24
N ARG A 129 -9.64 -12.24 15.58
CA ARG A 129 -10.48 -11.03 15.55
C ARG A 129 -9.90 -9.88 16.37
N LYS A 130 -9.12 -10.17 17.42
CA LYS A 130 -8.49 -9.14 18.26
C LYS A 130 -7.35 -8.41 17.56
N LEU A 131 -6.71 -9.06 16.58
CA LEU A 131 -5.62 -8.48 15.79
C LEU A 131 -6.11 -7.87 14.48
N ALA A 132 -7.32 -8.22 14.04
CA ALA A 132 -7.90 -7.71 12.80
C ALA A 132 -8.02 -6.18 12.83
N VAL A 133 -7.47 -5.51 11.83
CA VAL A 133 -7.63 -4.07 11.64
C VAL A 133 -9.10 -3.80 11.35
N SER A 134 -9.72 -3.00 12.21
CA SER A 134 -11.16 -2.78 12.13
C SER A 134 -11.53 -1.34 12.40
N TYR A 135 -12.59 -0.92 11.70
CA TYR A 135 -13.26 0.34 11.95
C TYR A 135 -14.76 0.04 12.09
N ARG A 136 -15.35 0.43 13.24
CA ARG A 136 -16.77 0.14 13.56
C ARG A 136 -17.23 -1.27 13.22
N ARG A 137 -16.44 -2.28 13.64
CA ARG A 137 -16.72 -3.71 13.46
C ARG A 137 -16.62 -4.24 12.02
N LYS A 138 -16.24 -3.40 11.06
CA LYS A 138 -15.87 -3.82 9.72
C LYS A 138 -14.36 -4.01 9.65
N GLN A 139 -13.90 -5.12 9.08
CA GLN A 139 -12.49 -5.42 8.90
C GLN A 139 -12.06 -5.10 7.47
N ILE A 140 -10.79 -4.78 7.30
CA ILE A 140 -10.17 -4.66 5.99
C ILE A 140 -9.90 -6.06 5.48
N ALA A 141 -10.37 -6.35 4.28
CA ALA A 141 -10.16 -7.64 3.63
C ALA A 141 -9.53 -7.48 2.26
N ARG A 142 -8.78 -8.50 1.86
CA ARG A 142 -8.38 -8.74 0.48
C ARG A 142 -9.26 -9.86 -0.02
N THR A 143 -9.94 -9.63 -1.14
CA THR A 143 -10.77 -10.64 -1.79
C THR A 143 -10.20 -10.99 -3.15
N TYR A 144 -10.18 -12.27 -3.46
CA TYR A 144 -9.74 -12.80 -4.75
C TYR A 144 -10.94 -13.05 -5.66
N SER A 145 -10.88 -12.55 -6.89
CA SER A 145 -11.90 -12.80 -7.90
C SER A 145 -11.71 -14.18 -8.53
N PHE A 146 -12.71 -15.04 -8.42
CA PHE A 146 -12.76 -16.36 -9.05
C PHE A 146 -12.60 -16.30 -10.58
N HIS A 147 -13.19 -15.28 -11.21
CA HIS A 147 -13.32 -15.22 -12.67
C HIS A 147 -12.23 -14.40 -13.34
N LYS A 148 -11.73 -13.37 -12.66
CA LYS A 148 -10.80 -12.40 -13.26
C LYS A 148 -9.35 -12.63 -12.88
N GLN A 149 -9.08 -13.51 -11.92
CA GLN A 149 -7.73 -13.71 -11.37
C GLN A 149 -7.12 -12.37 -10.95
N GLU A 150 -7.91 -11.56 -10.26
CA GLU A 150 -7.47 -10.30 -9.65
C GLU A 150 -7.77 -10.34 -8.15
N ASN A 151 -7.21 -9.37 -7.43
CA ASN A 151 -7.52 -9.12 -6.03
C ASN A 151 -7.93 -7.66 -5.85
N PHE A 152 -8.79 -7.43 -4.87
CA PHE A 152 -9.23 -6.09 -4.51
C PHE A 152 -9.42 -5.99 -3.01
N ILE A 153 -9.44 -4.75 -2.52
CA ILE A 153 -9.72 -4.46 -1.13
C ILE A 153 -11.23 -4.41 -0.94
N SER A 154 -11.69 -5.21 0.02
CA SER A 154 -13.09 -5.35 0.38
C SER A 154 -13.26 -5.06 1.86
N THR A 155 -14.52 -4.96 2.26
CA THR A 155 -14.93 -4.84 3.64
C THR A 155 -15.46 -6.18 4.12
N ALA A 156 -14.88 -6.73 5.18
CA ALA A 156 -15.34 -7.98 5.78
C ALA A 156 -16.09 -7.77 7.11
N ASN A 157 -16.99 -8.70 7.39
CA ASN A 157 -17.60 -8.91 8.69
C ASN A 157 -17.25 -10.32 9.17
N LEU A 158 -16.26 -10.40 10.06
CA LEU A 158 -15.78 -11.67 10.60
C LEU A 158 -16.85 -12.45 11.39
N LYS A 159 -17.89 -11.77 11.90
CA LYS A 159 -18.99 -12.43 12.63
C LYS A 159 -19.94 -13.11 11.67
N GLU A 160 -20.34 -12.42 10.61
CA GLU A 160 -21.24 -12.92 9.56
C GLU A 160 -20.52 -13.81 8.54
N LYS A 161 -19.18 -13.83 8.57
CA LYS A 161 -18.34 -14.52 7.59
C LYS A 161 -18.70 -14.10 6.16
N SER A 162 -18.68 -12.79 5.97
CA SER A 162 -18.98 -12.15 4.70
C SER A 162 -17.90 -11.12 4.35
N ALA A 163 -17.65 -10.94 3.06
CA ALA A 163 -16.83 -9.87 2.51
C ALA A 163 -17.53 -9.28 1.28
N ILE A 164 -17.49 -7.95 1.15
CA ILE A 164 -18.06 -7.25 0.00
C ILE A 164 -17.12 -6.13 -0.47
N GLY A 165 -16.92 -6.04 -1.78
CA GLY A 165 -16.11 -4.99 -2.39
C GLY A 165 -16.43 -4.81 -3.87
N VAL A 166 -15.58 -4.03 -4.54
CA VAL A 166 -15.75 -3.68 -5.95
C VAL A 166 -14.50 -4.13 -6.71
N GLU A 167 -14.71 -4.89 -7.77
CA GLU A 167 -13.70 -5.34 -8.72
C GLU A 167 -13.24 -4.20 -9.64
N SER A 168 -12.17 -4.43 -10.41
CA SER A 168 -11.52 -3.41 -11.25
C SER A 168 -12.44 -2.83 -12.33
N ASP A 169 -13.41 -3.61 -12.83
CA ASP A 169 -14.41 -3.18 -13.82
C ASP A 169 -15.68 -2.59 -13.19
N GLY A 170 -15.72 -2.47 -11.86
CA GLY A 170 -16.84 -1.92 -11.12
C GLY A 170 -17.90 -2.95 -10.72
N ILE A 171 -17.72 -4.24 -10.99
CA ILE A 171 -18.64 -5.28 -10.50
C ILE A 171 -18.53 -5.38 -8.98
N ILE A 172 -19.68 -5.40 -8.32
CA ILE A 172 -19.77 -5.60 -6.87
C ILE A 172 -19.77 -7.09 -6.59
N VAL A 173 -18.80 -7.54 -5.80
CA VAL A 173 -18.65 -8.94 -5.43
C VAL A 173 -18.87 -9.10 -3.94
N ARG A 174 -19.68 -10.09 -3.59
CA ARG A 174 -20.02 -10.49 -2.23
C ARG A 174 -19.64 -11.97 -2.08
N VAL A 175 -18.86 -12.26 -1.05
CA VAL A 175 -18.46 -13.63 -0.68
C VAL A 175 -19.02 -13.91 0.69
N GLU A 176 -19.88 -14.91 0.81
CA GLU A 176 -20.53 -15.28 2.08
C GLU A 176 -20.39 -16.77 2.37
N ALA A 177 -20.00 -17.10 3.59
CA ALA A 177 -19.85 -18.49 4.00
C ALA A 177 -21.19 -19.25 4.08
N ASN A 178 -22.33 -18.55 4.18
CA ASN A 178 -23.65 -19.18 4.24
C ASN A 178 -24.05 -19.80 2.90
N GLU A 179 -23.63 -19.21 1.79
CA GLU A 179 -23.88 -19.75 0.45
C GLU A 179 -22.81 -20.78 0.10
N PHE A 180 -21.53 -20.43 0.29
CA PHE A 180 -20.40 -21.28 -0.05
C PHE A 180 -19.29 -21.17 1.03
N PRO A 181 -19.29 -22.03 2.06
CA PRO A 181 -18.32 -21.94 3.17
C PRO A 181 -16.85 -21.98 2.73
N GLN A 182 -16.55 -22.79 1.71
CA GLN A 182 -15.20 -22.95 1.16
C GLN A 182 -14.70 -21.62 0.56
N HIS A 183 -15.59 -20.89 -0.12
CA HIS A 183 -15.25 -19.67 -0.84
C HIS A 183 -14.81 -18.54 0.10
N TYR A 184 -15.47 -18.40 1.25
CA TYR A 184 -15.04 -17.40 2.22
C TYR A 184 -13.63 -17.68 2.77
N ASN A 185 -13.29 -18.96 2.99
CA ASN A 185 -11.99 -19.32 3.56
C ASN A 185 -10.86 -19.26 2.51
N GLU A 186 -11.15 -19.63 1.27
CA GLU A 186 -10.15 -19.67 0.20
C GLU A 186 -9.88 -18.29 -0.43
N TYR A 187 -10.89 -17.42 -0.49
CA TYR A 187 -10.82 -16.18 -1.29
C TYR A 187 -10.87 -14.90 -0.45
N VAL A 188 -10.88 -15.01 0.89
CA VAL A 188 -10.85 -13.84 1.77
C VAL A 188 -9.67 -13.93 2.73
N GLU A 189 -8.80 -12.92 2.66
CA GLU A 189 -7.77 -12.64 3.65
C GLU A 189 -8.16 -11.39 4.43
N ILE A 190 -7.79 -11.35 5.72
CA ILE A 190 -8.05 -10.23 6.61
C ILE A 190 -6.73 -9.55 6.95
N LEU A 191 -6.73 -8.22 6.95
CA LEU A 191 -5.60 -7.45 7.43
C LEU A 191 -5.57 -7.49 8.96
N ILE A 192 -4.46 -7.96 9.52
CA ILE A 192 -4.17 -7.88 10.95
C ILE A 192 -3.04 -6.89 11.23
N LYS A 193 -3.02 -6.33 12.44
CA LYS A 193 -1.85 -5.64 13.01
C LYS A 193 -1.14 -6.62 13.94
N ASN A 194 0.01 -7.12 13.50
CA ASN A 194 0.86 -8.01 14.27
C ASN A 194 1.79 -7.18 15.18
N PRO A 195 1.61 -7.21 16.52
CA PRO A 195 2.41 -6.41 17.44
C PRO A 195 3.90 -6.80 17.43
N ASP A 196 4.24 -8.04 17.07
CA ASP A 196 5.63 -8.50 17.01
C ASP A 196 6.41 -7.80 15.88
N LEU A 197 5.70 -7.31 14.86
CA LEU A 197 6.26 -6.56 13.73
C LEU A 197 6.30 -5.04 13.97
N GLU A 198 5.79 -4.56 15.12
CA GLU A 198 5.79 -3.14 15.47
C GLU A 198 7.10 -2.70 16.12
N ASN A 199 7.83 -3.63 16.72
CA ASN A 199 9.14 -3.39 17.31
C ASN A 199 10.19 -3.23 16.21
N ILE A 200 10.34 -1.99 15.73
CA ILE A 200 11.49 -1.63 14.93
C ILE A 200 12.70 -1.52 15.86
N ASN A 201 13.74 -2.30 15.56
CA ASN A 201 15.07 -2.01 16.07
C ASN A 201 15.56 -0.69 15.45
N PHE A 202 15.41 0.42 16.17
CA PHE A 202 15.82 1.75 15.71
C PHE A 202 17.28 1.82 15.25
N GLU A 203 18.17 1.03 15.87
CA GLU A 203 19.57 0.95 15.47
C GLU A 203 19.73 0.28 14.09
N GLU A 204 18.88 -0.70 13.79
CA GLU A 204 18.86 -1.36 12.49
C GLU A 204 18.28 -0.47 11.39
N VAL A 205 17.23 0.29 11.68
CA VAL A 205 16.68 1.25 10.71
C VAL A 205 17.65 2.38 10.42
N GLU A 206 18.33 2.94 11.43
CA GLU A 206 19.31 4.00 11.20
C GLU A 206 20.52 3.47 10.41
N ARG A 207 20.98 2.25 10.70
CA ARG A 207 22.01 1.57 9.90
C ARG A 207 21.58 1.41 8.43
N LEU A 208 20.38 0.90 8.16
CA LEU A 208 19.86 0.74 6.81
C LEU A 208 19.62 2.09 6.08
N ARG A 209 19.36 3.16 6.82
CA ARG A 209 19.28 4.53 6.29
C ARG A 209 20.66 5.00 5.82
N LEU A 210 21.67 4.87 6.69
CA LEU A 210 23.06 5.22 6.39
C LEU A 210 23.62 4.40 5.22
N GLU A 211 23.35 3.09 5.17
CA GLU A 211 23.76 2.23 4.06
C GLU A 211 23.15 2.68 2.72
N ARG A 212 21.86 3.09 2.70
CA ARG A 212 21.22 3.62 1.50
C ARG A 212 21.81 4.96 1.06
N GLU A 213 22.07 5.86 2.01
CA GLU A 213 22.72 7.15 1.73
C GLU A 213 24.14 6.94 1.16
N GLU A 214 24.89 5.97 1.72
CA GLU A 214 26.22 5.61 1.23
C GLU A 214 26.16 4.98 -0.17
N GLN A 215 25.23 4.07 -0.44
CA GLN A 215 25.06 3.49 -1.77
C GLN A 215 24.68 4.54 -2.81
N GLU A 216 23.80 5.50 -2.49
CA GLU A 216 23.52 6.62 -3.39
C GLU A 216 24.75 7.49 -3.62
N ARG A 217 25.53 7.78 -2.58
CA ARG A 217 26.78 8.55 -2.71
C ARG A 217 27.76 7.86 -3.65
N LEU A 218 28.01 6.57 -3.42
CA LEU A 218 28.87 5.75 -4.27
C LEU A 218 28.36 5.66 -5.71
N ARG A 219 27.04 5.60 -5.90
CA ARG A 219 26.44 5.60 -7.24
C ARG A 219 26.71 6.93 -7.96
N ARG A 220 26.51 8.07 -7.28
CA ARG A 220 26.80 9.40 -7.84
C ARG A 220 28.28 9.58 -8.16
N GLU A 221 29.17 9.14 -7.26
CA GLU A 221 30.63 9.16 -7.49
C GLU A 221 31.01 8.32 -8.72
N ARG A 222 30.43 7.13 -8.88
CA ARG A 222 30.66 6.27 -10.05
C ARG A 222 30.13 6.90 -11.34
N GLU A 223 28.93 7.47 -11.32
CA GLU A 223 28.36 8.19 -12.47
C GLU A 223 29.23 9.40 -12.85
N GLU A 224 29.78 10.13 -11.88
CA GLU A 224 30.68 11.26 -12.13
C GLU A 224 32.03 10.80 -12.69
N GLN A 225 32.62 9.72 -12.15
CA GLN A 225 33.85 9.14 -12.70
C GLN A 225 33.67 8.69 -14.15
N LEU A 226 32.54 8.03 -14.46
CA LEU A 226 32.21 7.62 -15.82
C LEU A 226 32.06 8.83 -16.76
N ARG A 227 31.47 9.93 -16.30
CA ARG A 227 31.38 11.18 -17.08
C ARG A 227 32.75 11.81 -17.32
N ARG A 228 33.65 11.79 -16.34
CA ARG A 228 35.02 12.31 -16.52
C ARG A 228 35.81 11.46 -17.51
N LEU A 229 35.73 10.14 -17.39
CA LEU A 229 36.39 9.21 -18.32
C LEU A 229 35.90 9.41 -19.75
N SER A 230 34.59 9.56 -19.97
CA SER A 230 34.06 9.81 -21.31
C SER A 230 34.45 11.18 -21.88
N GLN A 231 34.66 12.19 -21.03
CA GLN A 231 35.24 13.47 -21.45
C GLN A 231 36.69 13.31 -21.90
N TYR A 232 37.53 12.61 -21.13
CA TYR A 232 38.93 12.34 -21.52
C TYR A 232 39.01 11.56 -22.82
N GLU A 233 38.21 10.51 -23.01
CA GLU A 233 38.18 9.74 -24.27
C GLU A 233 37.75 10.61 -25.46
N ASN A 234 36.80 11.53 -25.28
CA ASN A 234 36.40 12.46 -26.33
C ASN A 234 37.51 13.47 -26.65
N GLU A 235 38.20 14.00 -25.66
CA GLU A 235 39.33 14.92 -25.85
C GLU A 235 40.49 14.21 -26.57
N ASP A 236 40.83 12.99 -26.18
CA ASP A 236 41.92 12.21 -26.79
C ASP A 236 41.61 11.84 -28.26
N ASN A 237 40.35 11.45 -28.54
CA ASN A 237 39.88 11.25 -29.91
C ASN A 237 39.92 12.55 -30.74
N THR A 238 39.64 13.70 -30.12
CA THR A 238 39.70 14.99 -30.80
C THR A 238 41.15 15.38 -31.12
N ILE A 239 42.08 15.12 -30.21
CA ILE A 239 43.52 15.36 -30.40
C ILE A 239 44.07 14.45 -31.51
N HIS A 240 43.74 13.15 -31.48
CA HIS A 240 44.15 12.21 -32.53
C HIS A 240 43.60 12.55 -33.92
N ASN A 241 42.37 13.07 -34.01
CA ASN A 241 41.82 13.54 -35.27
C ASN A 241 42.53 14.80 -35.79
N LEU A 242 42.88 15.75 -34.91
CA LEU A 242 43.64 16.95 -35.27
C LEU A 242 45.09 16.66 -35.72
N GLU A 243 45.73 15.64 -35.14
CA GLU A 243 47.05 15.18 -35.61
C GLU A 243 46.97 14.55 -37.01
N ASN A 244 45.97 13.71 -37.26
CA ASN A 244 45.76 13.11 -38.59
C ASN A 244 45.47 14.16 -39.68
N ASP A 245 44.70 15.19 -39.36
CA ASP A 245 44.40 16.29 -40.28
C ASP A 245 45.66 17.14 -40.59
N ASN A 246 46.53 17.36 -39.60
CA ASN A 246 47.81 18.06 -39.80
C ASN A 246 48.81 17.28 -40.65
N VAL A 247 48.81 15.94 -40.57
CA VAL A 247 49.65 15.09 -41.43
C VAL A 247 49.17 15.13 -42.88
N ASN A 248 47.85 15.16 -43.12
CA ASN A 248 47.30 15.32 -44.46
C ASN A 248 47.58 16.71 -45.07
N PHE A 249 47.46 17.79 -44.29
CA PHE A 249 47.81 19.14 -44.75
C PHE A 249 49.29 19.30 -45.13
N ARG A 250 50.21 18.63 -44.44
CA ARG A 250 51.65 18.66 -44.78
C ARG A 250 51.99 17.85 -46.04
N LYS A 251 51.20 16.81 -46.37
CA LYS A 251 51.34 16.06 -47.62
C LYS A 251 50.83 16.84 -48.84
N MET A 252 49.74 17.61 -48.71
CA MET A 252 49.21 18.43 -49.81
C MET A 252 50.09 19.64 -50.19
N ARG A 253 50.91 20.17 -49.29
CA ARG A 253 51.85 21.28 -49.59
C ARG A 253 53.14 20.87 -50.32
N ARG A 254 53.31 19.58 -50.62
CA ARG A 254 54.52 19.02 -51.26
C ARG A 254 54.28 18.44 -52.67
N SER A 255 53.11 18.67 -53.28
CA SER A 255 52.87 18.38 -54.71
C SER A 255 52.92 19.64 -55.56
#